data_AF-A0A2E7MUP1-F1
#
_entry.id   AF-A0A2E7MUP1-F1
#
_cell.length_a   1.000
_cell.length_b   1.000
_cell.length_c   1.000
_cell.angle_alpha   90.00
_cell.angle_beta   90.00
_cell.angle_gamma   90.00
#
_symmetry.space_group_name_H-M   'P 1'
#
loop_
_entity.id
_entity.type
_entity.pdbx_description
1 polymer ?
#
loop_
_entity_poly.entity_id
_entity_poly.type
_entity_poly.pdbx_seq_one_letter_code
_entity_poly.pdbx_strand_id
1 'polypeptide(L)'
;MDLETEKYQEAMFALFRSKGWKYLVEDLEKEQKIAEELRTCRDNNDLKFRQGQLDIIALILNKPAEVERIGTDEENLRFQMS
;
A
#
# COMPACT_ATOMS: atom_id res chain seq x y z
N MET A 1 4.29 17.36 12.82
CA MET A 1 4.95 16.12 13.21
C MET A 1 5.29 16.10 14.68
N ASP A 2 4.59 15.26 15.43
CA ASP A 2 5.15 14.74 16.67
C ASP A 2 6.30 13.76 16.36
N LEU A 3 7.13 13.49 17.37
CA LEU A 3 8.32 12.65 17.23
C LEU A 3 7.98 11.20 16.86
N GLU A 4 6.78 10.73 17.18
CA GLU A 4 6.36 9.34 16.93
C GLU A 4 5.99 9.15 15.46
N THR A 5 5.29 10.13 14.88
CA THR A 5 4.92 10.17 13.46
C THR A 5 6.16 10.26 12.58
N GLU A 6 7.17 11.04 12.97
CA GLU A 6 8.45 11.15 12.25
C GLU A 6 9.17 9.80 12.20
N LYS A 7 9.32 9.15 13.36
CA LYS A 7 9.93 7.82 13.47
C LYS A 7 9.17 6.76 12.68
N TYR A 8 7.83 6.83 12.70
CA TYR A 8 6.99 5.94 11.90
C TYR A 8 7.28 6.10 10.40
N GLN A 9 7.29 7.34 9.89
CA GLN A 9 7.58 7.60 8.47
C GLN A 9 8.99 7.15 8.08
N GLU A 10 9.99 7.47 8.90
CA GLU A 10 11.38 7.03 8.66
C GLU A 10 11.48 5.50 8.57
N ALA A 11 10.84 4.79 9.49
CA ALA A 11 10.82 3.33 9.50
C ALA A 11 10.12 2.75 8.27
N MET A 12 8.97 3.34 7.88
CA MET A 12 8.23 2.91 6.68
C MET A 12 9.04 3.17 5.41
N PHE A 13 9.68 4.33 5.28
CA PHE A 13 10.53 4.62 4.13
C PHE A 13 11.77 3.70 4.08
N ALA A 14 12.34 3.32 5.23
CA ALA A 14 13.39 2.32 5.28
C ALA A 14 12.90 0.95 4.80
N LEU A 15 11.69 0.53 5.21
CA LEU A 15 11.04 -0.68 4.71
C LEU A 15 10.87 -0.63 3.18
N PHE A 16 10.30 0.45 2.64
CA PHE A 16 10.01 0.56 1.21
C PHE A 16 11.27 0.54 0.32
N ARG A 17 12.41 1.01 0.85
CA ARG A 17 13.71 0.93 0.15
C ARG A 17 14.39 -0.44 0.26
N SER A 18 13.94 -1.29 1.18
CA SER A 18 14.55 -2.60 1.39
C SER A 18 14.39 -3.51 0.16
N LYS A 19 15.34 -4.43 -0.04
CA LYS A 19 15.22 -5.45 -1.10
C LYS A 19 14.02 -6.38 -0.87
N GLY A 20 13.73 -6.70 0.39
CA GLY A 20 12.59 -7.56 0.75
C GLY A 20 11.26 -6.95 0.35
N TRP A 21 11.09 -5.63 0.51
CA TRP A 21 9.88 -4.94 0.04
C TRP A 21 9.73 -5.02 -1.48
N LYS A 22 10.81 -4.88 -2.25
CA LYS A 22 10.77 -5.04 -3.71
C LYS A 22 10.31 -6.45 -4.11
N TYR A 23 10.87 -7.49 -3.49
CA TYR A 23 10.43 -8.86 -3.72
C TYR A 23 8.96 -9.07 -3.36
N LEU A 24 8.50 -8.50 -2.24
CA LEU A 24 7.10 -8.57 -1.83
C LEU A 24 6.18 -7.89 -2.86
N VAL A 25 6.54 -6.71 -3.36
CA VAL A 25 5.77 -6.02 -4.41
C VAL A 25 5.69 -6.87 -5.67
N GLU A 26 6.80 -7.43 -6.13
CA GLU A 26 6.82 -8.30 -7.31
C GLU A 26 5.92 -9.54 -7.15
N ASP A 27 5.88 -10.13 -5.96
CA ASP A 27 5.01 -11.28 -5.69
C ASP A 27 3.53 -10.87 -5.59
N LEU A 28 3.22 -9.76 -4.94
CA LEU A 28 1.85 -9.22 -4.87
C LEU A 28 1.32 -8.83 -6.25
N GLU A 29 2.15 -8.27 -7.14
CA GLU A 29 1.76 -7.95 -8.52
C GLU A 29 1.48 -9.20 -9.36
N LYS A 30 2.18 -10.31 -9.11
CA LYS A 30 1.88 -11.60 -9.75
C LYS A 30 0.54 -12.14 -9.26
N GLU A 31 0.32 -12.14 -7.94
CA GLU A 31 -0.94 -12.58 -7.34
C GLU A 31 -2.13 -11.73 -7.79
N GLN A 32 -1.93 -10.41 -7.92
CA GLN A 32 -2.95 -9.49 -8.43
C GLN A 32 -3.40 -9.90 -9.84
N LYS A 33 -2.45 -10.17 -10.74
CA LYS A 33 -2.77 -10.59 -12.12
C LYS A 33 -3.59 -11.87 -12.13
N ILE A 34 -3.27 -12.84 -11.28
CA ILE A 34 -4.03 -14.09 -11.14
C ILE A 34 -5.44 -13.82 -10.64
N ALA A 35 -5.59 -12.98 -9.61
CA ALA A 35 -6.88 -12.65 -9.03
C ALA A 35 -7.80 -11.90 -10.03
N GLU A 36 -7.23 -11.05 -10.90
CA GLU A 36 -7.94 -10.32 -11.95
C GLU A 36 -8.44 -11.19 -13.11
N GLU A 37 -8.00 -12.45 -13.22
CA GLU A 37 -8.44 -13.37 -14.29
C GLU A 37 -9.88 -13.85 -14.08
N LEU A 38 -10.87 -13.00 -14.37
CA LEU A 38 -12.30 -13.32 -14.18
C LEU A 38 -12.77 -14.56 -14.96
N ARG A 39 -12.07 -14.93 -16.04
CA ARG A 39 -12.36 -16.15 -16.82
C ARG A 39 -12.20 -17.43 -16.01
N THR A 40 -11.40 -17.41 -14.94
CA THR A 40 -11.20 -18.55 -14.04
C THR A 40 -12.17 -18.54 -12.86
N CYS A 41 -13.04 -17.54 -12.77
CA CYS A 41 -14.03 -17.39 -11.71
C CYS A 41 -15.24 -18.30 -11.96
N ARG A 42 -15.52 -19.21 -11.03
CA ARG A 42 -16.56 -20.25 -11.21
C ARG A 42 -17.96 -19.75 -10.87
N ASP A 43 -18.06 -18.89 -9.87
CA ASP A 43 -19.34 -18.40 -9.35
C ASP A 43 -19.16 -17.04 -8.63
N ASN A 44 -20.26 -16.54 -8.06
CA ASN A 44 -20.28 -15.28 -7.33
C ASN A 44 -19.48 -15.32 -6.01
N ASN A 45 -19.29 -16.49 -5.39
CA ASN A 45 -18.51 -16.58 -4.15
C ASN A 45 -17.01 -16.50 -4.46
N ASP A 46 -16.57 -17.17 -5.52
CA ASP A 46 -15.21 -17.06 -6.06
C ASP A 46 -14.90 -15.60 -6.46
N LEU A 47 -15.88 -14.90 -7.05
CA LEU A 47 -15.74 -13.48 -7.40
C LEU A 47 -15.52 -12.61 -6.16
N LYS A 48 -16.36 -12.77 -5.13
CA LYS A 48 -16.24 -12.00 -3.88
C LYS A 48 -14.94 -12.30 -3.15
N PHE A 49 -14.48 -13.55 -3.20
CA PHE A 49 -13.20 -13.93 -2.62
C PHE A 49 -12.05 -13.19 -3.31
N ARG A 50 -12.02 -13.17 -4.64
CA ARG A 50 -11.01 -12.44 -5.42
C ARG A 50 -11.06 -10.93 -5.20
N GLN A 51 -12.26 -10.35 -5.10
CA GLN A 51 -12.41 -8.93 -4.74
C GLN A 51 -11.75 -8.64 -3.39
N GLY A 52 -11.98 -9.48 -2.37
CA GLY A 52 -11.29 -9.34 -1.09
C GLY A 52 -9.78 -9.49 -1.18
N GLN A 53 -9.26 -10.39 -2.03
CA GLN A 53 -7.82 -10.50 -2.28
C GLN A 53 -7.26 -9.21 -2.90
N LEU A 54 -7.94 -8.68 -3.92
CA LEU A 54 -7.54 -7.44 -4.60
C LEU A 54 -7.58 -6.23 -3.66
N ASP A 55 -8.56 -6.13 -2.77
CA ASP A 55 -8.65 -5.06 -1.77
C ASP A 55 -7.44 -5.06 -0.83
N ILE A 56 -7.02 -6.24 -0.37
CA ILE A 56 -5.84 -6.38 0.51
C ILE A 56 -4.54 -6.10 -0.25
N ILE A 57 -4.40 -6.58 -1.48
CA ILE A 57 -3.24 -6.27 -2.31
C ILE A 57 -3.15 -4.75 -2.55
N ALA A 58 -4.25 -4.12 -2.93
CA ALA A 58 -4.33 -2.68 -3.13
C ALA A 58 -3.97 -1.90 -1.85
N LEU A 59 -4.46 -2.34 -0.68
CA LEU A 59 -4.11 -1.73 0.60
C LEU A 59 -2.59 -1.73 0.84
N ILE A 60 -1.91 -2.85 0.55
CA ILE A 60 -0.46 -2.99 0.76
C ILE A 60 0.33 -2.18 -0.27
N LEU A 61 -0.01 -2.31 -1.55
CA LEU A 61 0.70 -1.63 -2.64
C LEU A 61 0.55 -0.11 -2.58
N ASN A 62 -0.58 0.40 -2.05
CA ASN A 62 -0.81 1.83 -1.89
C ASN A 62 -0.17 2.43 -0.63
N LYS A 63 0.39 1.59 0.26
CA LYS A 63 0.94 2.05 1.54
C LYS A 63 2.05 3.10 1.41
N PRO A 64 2.99 3.02 0.44
CA PRO A 64 3.99 4.06 0.22
C PRO A 64 3.37 5.43 -0.06
N ALA A 65 2.41 5.49 -0.98
CA ALA A 65 1.74 6.74 -1.34
C ALA A 65 0.91 7.31 -0.17
N GLU A 66 0.34 6.46 0.68
CA GLU A 66 -0.34 6.89 1.92
C GLU A 66 0.64 7.55 2.89
N VAL A 67 1.80 6.94 3.12
CA VAL A 67 2.84 7.48 4.01
C VAL A 67 3.40 8.80 3.48
N GLU A 68 3.62 8.93 2.17
CA GLU A 68 4.08 10.18 1.53
C GLU A 68 3.07 11.33 1.68
N ARG A 69 1.77 11.03 1.56
CA ARG A 69 0.70 12.05 1.76
C ARG A 69 0.70 12.59 3.18
N ILE A 70 0.85 11.73 4.18
CA ILE A 70 0.89 12.15 5.59
C ILE A 70 2.02 13.17 5.80
N GLY A 71 3.20 12.95 5.20
CA GLY A 71 4.32 13.90 5.30
C GLY A 71 4.01 15.24 4.63
N THR A 72 3.42 15.19 3.43
CA THR A 72 3.09 16.39 2.65
C THR A 72 2.00 17.23 3.33
N ASP A 73 0.95 16.60 3.86
CA ASP A 73 -0.17 17.29 4.51
C ASP A 73 0.30 18.04 5.77
N GLU A 74 1.22 17.46 6.53
CA GLU A 74 1.79 18.12 7.70
C GLU A 74 2.72 19.29 7.36
N GLU A 75 3.53 19.19 6.30
CA GLU A 75 4.35 20.30 5.82
C GLU A 75 3.47 21.49 5.39
N ASN A 76 2.38 21.19 4.68
CA ASN A 76 1.40 22.20 4.27
C ASN A 76 0.73 22.88 5.49
N LEU A 77 0.36 22.12 6.52
CA LEU A 77 -0.18 22.67 7.77
C LEU A 77 0.83 23.58 8.49
N ARG A 78 2.12 23.20 8.53
CA ARG A 78 3.17 24.04 9.13
C ARG A 78 3.33 25.37 8.39
N PHE A 79 3.30 25.35 7.06
CA PHE A 79 3.41 26.55 6.23
C PHE A 79 2.21 27.50 6.38
N GLN A 80 1.00 26.97 6.62
CA GLN A 80 -0.20 27.80 6.85
C GLN A 80 -0.21 28.48 8.22
N MET A 81 0.55 27.97 9.20
CA MET A 81 0.63 28.51 10.57
C MET A 81 1.82 29.44 10.80
N SER A 82 2.73 29.60 9.82
CA SER A 82 3.89 30.50 9.85
C SER A 82 3.61 31.82 9.16
#